data_AF-A0A351MEY5-F1
#
_entry.id   AF-A0A351MEY5-F1
#
_cell.length_a   1.000
_cell.length_b   1.000
_cell.length_c   1.000
_cell.angle_alpha   90.00
_cell.angle_beta   90.00
_cell.angle_gamma   90.00
#
_symmetry.space_group_name_H-M   'P 1'
#
loop_
_entity.id
_entity.type
_entity.pdbx_description
1 polymer ?
#
loop_
_entity_poly.entity_id
_entity_poly.type
_entity_poly.pdbx_seq_one_letter_code
_entity_poly.pdbx_strand_id
1 'polypeptide(L)'
;MKLSILGRALLLLLASGPAVQAATATFNITTTWFEPQTRPKDTIFQGSFTWDSATRTVTNLRGVLSQSMTGRFPPPSGSTAPFFDQSLLELTHMVAAPAGARATQWHDSALGGTFATVFLRNSTNTFSTLRGGDGWHPTAGVTNTGLFHGFSTTPYRNSIQNAYALIFVPDQLSPTNPNITLTWNEAAQTGSLGLAHTAYADCTPGGMMGSVCMSAWSRRAYGTVGTMGGFPLSQVITMQAAAPTPAPVAVPVPLPASAALMLFLVGIGLVGTTTQGRRHR
;
A
#
# COMPACT_ATOMS: atom_id res chain seq x y z
N MET A 1 29.27 29.40 -69.39
CA MET A 1 27.95 29.15 -68.76
C MET A 1 28.18 28.77 -67.31
N LYS A 2 27.60 29.55 -66.39
CA LYS A 2 27.62 29.32 -64.93
C LYS A 2 26.67 28.16 -64.59
N LEU A 3 27.05 27.28 -63.68
CA LEU A 3 26.12 26.71 -62.70
C LEU A 3 26.90 26.17 -61.48
N SER A 4 26.92 27.00 -60.45
CA SER A 4 27.11 26.66 -59.03
C SER A 4 25.86 25.94 -58.49
N ILE A 5 26.01 25.04 -57.51
CA ILE A 5 25.27 25.03 -56.21
C ILE A 5 25.39 23.68 -55.44
N LEU A 6 25.91 23.79 -54.21
CA LEU A 6 25.62 23.09 -52.93
C LEU A 6 25.45 21.55 -52.90
N GLY A 7 26.11 20.79 -52.03
CA GLY A 7 26.40 21.06 -50.61
C GLY A 7 25.33 20.39 -49.71
N ARG A 8 25.46 19.09 -49.42
CA ARG A 8 24.60 18.38 -48.45
C ARG A 8 25.40 18.10 -47.17
N ALA A 9 25.22 18.98 -46.18
CA ALA A 9 25.56 18.71 -44.80
C ALA A 9 24.47 17.79 -44.21
N LEU A 10 24.86 16.59 -43.79
CA LEU A 10 24.01 15.67 -43.06
C LEU A 10 24.07 16.02 -41.57
N LEU A 11 23.04 16.73 -41.09
CA LEU A 11 22.88 17.08 -39.69
C LEU A 11 22.23 15.89 -38.95
N LEU A 12 23.04 15.16 -38.17
CA LEU A 12 22.54 14.16 -37.22
C LEU A 12 21.94 14.88 -36.00
N LEU A 13 20.62 15.02 -35.98
CA LEU A 13 19.89 15.36 -34.75
C LEU A 13 19.91 14.14 -33.81
N LEU A 14 20.77 14.19 -32.79
CA LEU A 14 20.61 13.39 -31.59
C LEU A 14 19.33 13.84 -30.89
N ALA A 15 18.24 13.09 -31.10
CA ALA A 15 17.01 13.25 -30.35
C ALA A 15 17.27 12.79 -28.90
N SER A 16 17.63 13.73 -28.02
CA SER A 16 17.50 13.56 -26.58
C SER A 16 16.00 13.59 -26.25
N GLY A 17 15.31 12.46 -26.45
CA GLY A 17 13.99 12.26 -25.87
C GLY A 17 14.10 12.37 -24.34
N PRO A 18 13.07 12.86 -23.64
CA PRO A 18 13.05 12.79 -22.19
C PRO A 18 13.19 11.32 -21.82
N ALA A 19 14.26 10.97 -21.11
CA ALA A 19 14.33 9.69 -20.45
C ALA A 19 13.12 9.62 -19.52
N VAL A 20 12.22 8.67 -19.75
CA VAL A 20 11.22 8.31 -18.75
C VAL A 20 12.03 7.79 -17.57
N GLN A 21 12.33 8.65 -16.58
CA GLN A 21 12.90 8.17 -15.33
C GLN A 21 11.89 7.19 -14.75
N ALA A 22 12.25 5.89 -14.76
CA ALA A 22 11.60 4.88 -13.97
C ALA A 22 11.56 5.38 -12.53
N ALA A 23 10.34 5.63 -12.04
CA ALA A 23 10.16 6.34 -10.80
C ALA A 23 9.71 5.34 -9.75
N THR A 24 10.69 4.66 -9.14
CA THR A 24 10.43 3.80 -7.99
C THR A 24 10.15 4.68 -6.78
N ALA A 25 8.96 4.55 -6.19
CA ALA A 25 8.56 5.32 -5.02
C ALA A 25 7.75 4.47 -4.04
N THR A 26 7.75 4.88 -2.77
CA THR A 26 6.96 4.21 -1.74
C THR A 26 5.65 4.97 -1.54
N PHE A 27 4.55 4.23 -1.43
CA PHE A 27 3.21 4.75 -1.27
C PHE A 27 2.55 4.10 -0.06
N ASN A 28 1.76 4.89 0.66
CA ASN A 28 0.81 4.39 1.63
C ASN A 28 -0.48 4.01 0.89
N ILE A 29 -1.19 3.03 1.43
CA ILE A 29 -2.48 2.58 0.92
C ILE A 29 -3.45 2.33 2.05
N THR A 30 -4.68 2.79 1.86
CA THR A 30 -5.81 2.43 2.69
C THR A 30 -6.90 1.87 1.78
N THR A 31 -7.24 0.59 1.94
CA THR A 31 -8.36 -0.04 1.26
C THR A 31 -9.46 -0.34 2.27
N THR A 32 -10.67 0.11 1.98
CA THR A 32 -11.85 -0.12 2.82
C THR A 32 -12.81 -1.04 2.09
N TRP A 33 -13.18 -2.14 2.74
CA TRP A 33 -14.28 -3.00 2.34
C TRP A 33 -15.45 -2.78 3.29
N PHE A 34 -16.62 -2.48 2.72
CA PHE A 34 -17.83 -2.27 3.47
C PHE A 34 -18.33 -3.58 4.05
N GLU A 35 -18.70 -3.58 5.33
CA GLU A 35 -19.23 -4.76 6.02
C GLU A 35 -20.64 -4.50 6.56
N PRO A 36 -21.70 -4.92 5.84
CA PRO A 36 -23.08 -4.58 6.22
C PRO A 36 -23.51 -5.21 7.54
N GLN A 37 -22.94 -6.35 7.93
CA GLN A 37 -23.37 -7.11 9.12
C GLN A 37 -22.65 -6.68 10.41
N THR A 38 -21.53 -5.99 10.32
CA THR A 38 -20.73 -5.56 11.49
C THR A 38 -20.75 -4.05 11.71
N ARG A 39 -21.67 -3.33 11.05
CA ARG A 39 -21.76 -1.87 11.12
C ARG A 39 -21.72 -1.35 12.56
N PRO A 40 -20.93 -0.30 12.86
CA PRO A 40 -20.22 0.58 11.92
C PRO A 40 -18.82 0.08 11.52
N LYS A 41 -18.43 -1.14 11.91
CA LYS A 41 -17.09 -1.69 11.68
C LYS A 41 -16.98 -2.21 10.26
N ASP A 42 -16.25 -1.48 9.41
CA ASP A 42 -15.77 -1.96 8.11
C ASP A 42 -14.43 -2.67 8.26
N THR A 43 -14.08 -3.51 7.28
CA THR A 43 -12.75 -4.13 7.20
C THR A 43 -11.81 -3.22 6.42
N ILE A 44 -10.66 -2.91 7.02
CA ILE A 44 -9.75 -1.89 6.50
C ILE A 44 -8.34 -2.46 6.47
N PHE A 45 -7.72 -2.41 5.29
CA PHE A 45 -6.29 -2.62 5.14
C PHE A 45 -5.58 -1.27 5.10
N GLN A 46 -4.62 -1.06 6.01
CA GLN A 46 -3.70 0.08 5.97
C GLN A 46 -2.29 -0.44 5.84
N GLY A 47 -1.58 0.00 4.80
CA GLY A 47 -0.26 -0.51 4.52
C GLY A 47 0.58 0.43 3.69
N SER A 48 1.71 -0.08 3.24
CA SER A 48 2.59 0.59 2.29
C SER A 48 3.18 -0.40 1.30
N PHE A 49 3.61 0.12 0.16
CA PHE A 49 4.27 -0.64 -0.88
C PHE A 49 5.23 0.23 -1.69
N THR A 50 6.18 -0.42 -2.34
CA THR A 50 7.04 0.20 -3.34
C THR A 50 6.46 -0.07 -4.73
N TRP A 51 6.26 0.98 -5.50
CA TRP A 51 5.77 0.93 -6.88
C TRP A 51 6.91 1.25 -7.84
N ASP A 52 7.11 0.40 -8.84
CA ASP A 52 7.93 0.71 -10.00
C ASP A 52 7.02 0.94 -11.21
N SER A 53 6.92 2.20 -11.64
CA SER A 53 6.07 2.60 -12.75
C SER A 53 6.57 2.11 -14.13
N ALA A 54 7.86 1.78 -14.25
CA ALA A 54 8.41 1.28 -15.52
C ALA A 54 8.10 -0.21 -15.73
N THR A 55 8.24 -1.01 -14.66
CA THR A 55 7.96 -2.45 -14.72
C THR A 55 6.53 -2.80 -14.34
N ARG A 56 5.77 -1.83 -13.81
CA ARG A 56 4.41 -2.00 -13.27
C ARG A 56 4.38 -3.09 -12.19
N THR A 57 5.32 -3.00 -11.26
CA THR A 57 5.48 -3.99 -10.20
C THR A 57 5.29 -3.37 -8.82
N VAL A 58 4.58 -4.10 -7.97
CA VAL A 58 4.49 -3.83 -6.54
C VAL A 58 5.50 -4.72 -5.83
N THR A 59 6.27 -4.11 -4.93
CA THR A 59 7.17 -4.80 -4.01
C THR A 59 6.97 -4.26 -2.60
N ASN A 60 7.51 -4.95 -1.60
CA ASN A 60 7.46 -4.51 -0.20
C ASN A 60 6.06 -4.26 0.38
N LEU A 61 4.99 -4.76 -0.26
CA LEU A 61 3.62 -4.62 0.20
C LEU A 61 3.47 -5.28 1.58
N ARG A 62 3.08 -4.49 2.57
CA ARG A 62 2.84 -4.91 3.95
C ARG A 62 1.86 -3.97 4.62
N GLY A 63 1.17 -4.43 5.67
CA GLY A 63 0.25 -3.58 6.41
C GLY A 63 -0.52 -4.31 7.48
N VAL A 64 -1.54 -3.65 8.00
CA VAL A 64 -2.50 -4.20 8.97
C VAL A 64 -3.87 -4.34 8.34
N LEU A 65 -4.52 -5.49 8.54
CA LEU A 65 -5.91 -5.73 8.18
C LEU A 65 -6.76 -5.78 9.46
N SER A 66 -7.80 -4.96 9.51
CA SER A 66 -8.72 -4.95 10.66
C SER A 66 -9.78 -6.04 10.57
N GLN A 67 -10.20 -6.58 11.71
CA GLN A 67 -11.16 -7.68 11.77
C GLN A 67 -12.52 -7.18 12.26
N SER A 68 -13.44 -6.88 11.35
CA SER A 68 -14.72 -6.23 11.67
C SER A 68 -15.63 -7.04 12.61
N MET A 69 -15.48 -8.37 12.65
CA MET A 69 -16.21 -9.28 13.55
C MET A 69 -15.67 -9.30 14.99
N THR A 70 -14.55 -8.63 15.27
CA THR A 70 -13.93 -8.63 16.59
C THR A 70 -14.30 -7.39 17.42
N GLY A 71 -13.87 -7.37 18.68
CA GLY A 71 -14.25 -6.34 19.64
C GLY A 71 -15.66 -6.55 20.18
N ARG A 72 -16.22 -5.53 20.83
CA ARG A 72 -17.58 -5.55 21.41
C ARG A 72 -18.60 -5.00 20.43
N PHE A 73 -19.84 -5.49 20.52
CA PHE A 73 -20.97 -4.97 19.76
C PHE A 73 -22.10 -4.54 20.72
N PRO A 74 -22.59 -3.29 20.64
CA PRO A 74 -22.06 -2.18 19.85
C PRO A 74 -20.64 -1.77 20.30
N PRO A 75 -19.86 -1.05 19.46
CA PRO A 75 -18.53 -0.57 19.85
C PRO A 75 -18.61 0.27 21.15
N PRO A 76 -17.66 0.11 22.09
CA PRO A 76 -17.64 0.89 23.33
C PRO A 76 -17.65 2.40 23.07
N SER A 77 -18.33 3.15 23.93
CA SER A 77 -18.28 4.61 23.93
C SER A 77 -16.82 5.08 24.06
N GLY A 78 -16.31 5.79 23.06
CA GLY A 78 -14.92 6.23 22.99
C GLY A 78 -14.05 5.48 21.97
N SER A 79 -14.58 4.41 21.36
CA SER A 79 -13.91 3.77 20.22
C SER A 79 -13.89 4.72 19.02
N THR A 80 -12.72 4.94 18.43
CA THR A 80 -12.52 5.88 17.33
C THR A 80 -12.44 5.17 15.99
N ALA A 81 -13.07 5.76 14.97
CA ALA A 81 -12.81 5.40 13.59
C ALA A 81 -11.31 5.56 13.26
N PRO A 82 -10.75 4.80 12.31
CA PRO A 82 -11.47 3.89 11.41
C PRO A 82 -11.61 2.46 11.94
N PHE A 83 -10.80 2.05 12.93
CA PHE A 83 -10.76 0.66 13.40
C PHE A 83 -11.69 0.36 14.57
N PHE A 84 -12.12 1.36 15.33
CA PHE A 84 -12.84 1.18 16.59
C PHE A 84 -12.04 0.30 17.57
N ASP A 85 -12.59 -0.83 18.00
CA ASP A 85 -11.97 -1.82 18.90
C ASP A 85 -11.67 -3.15 18.18
N GLN A 86 -11.53 -3.11 16.85
CA GLN A 86 -11.18 -4.29 16.04
C GLN A 86 -9.76 -4.77 16.35
N SER A 87 -9.58 -6.08 16.35
CA SER A 87 -8.28 -6.74 16.29
C SER A 87 -7.62 -6.44 14.94
N LEU A 88 -6.28 -6.38 14.93
CA LEU A 88 -5.48 -6.06 13.76
C LEU A 88 -4.56 -7.25 13.44
N LEU A 89 -4.53 -7.64 12.17
CA LEU A 89 -3.67 -8.68 11.65
C LEU A 89 -2.53 -8.04 10.87
N GLU A 90 -1.28 -8.41 11.17
CA GLU A 90 -0.11 -7.94 10.41
C GLU A 90 0.12 -8.82 9.17
N LEU A 91 -0.08 -8.25 7.98
CA LEU A 91 0.12 -8.92 6.70
C LEU A 91 1.48 -8.50 6.16
N THR A 92 2.41 -9.46 6.06
CA THR A 92 3.81 -9.19 5.71
C THR A 92 4.37 -10.09 4.61
N HIS A 93 3.60 -11.09 4.16
CA HIS A 93 4.08 -12.08 3.20
C HIS A 93 3.53 -11.81 1.79
N MET A 94 4.39 -11.36 0.87
CA MET A 94 4.10 -11.43 -0.57
C MET A 94 4.56 -12.80 -1.08
N VAL A 95 3.61 -13.72 -1.27
CA VAL A 95 3.89 -15.12 -1.58
C VAL A 95 3.66 -15.36 -3.07
N ALA A 96 4.60 -15.98 -3.77
CA ALA A 96 4.38 -16.42 -5.15
C ALA A 96 3.34 -17.55 -5.19
N ALA A 97 2.42 -17.50 -6.15
CA ALA A 97 1.45 -18.57 -6.33
C ALA A 97 2.14 -19.89 -6.72
N PRO A 98 1.65 -21.05 -6.27
CA PRO A 98 2.10 -22.36 -6.75
C PRO A 98 1.94 -22.49 -8.28
N ALA A 99 2.71 -23.39 -8.90
CA ALA A 99 2.57 -23.67 -10.33
C ALA A 99 1.13 -24.11 -10.68
N GLY A 100 0.54 -23.51 -11.72
CA GLY A 100 -0.83 -23.77 -12.14
C GLY A 100 -1.92 -22.99 -11.38
N ALA A 101 -1.57 -22.26 -10.32
CA ALA A 101 -2.47 -21.33 -9.64
C ALA A 101 -2.44 -19.93 -10.30
N ARG A 102 -3.44 -19.11 -10.00
CA ARG A 102 -3.44 -17.70 -10.40
C ARG A 102 -2.34 -16.95 -9.67
N ALA A 103 -1.62 -16.08 -10.37
CA ALA A 103 -0.58 -15.25 -9.78
C ALA A 103 -1.15 -14.33 -8.70
N THR A 104 -0.42 -14.16 -7.60
CA THR A 104 -0.76 -13.27 -6.48
C THR A 104 -0.44 -11.80 -6.77
N GLN A 105 0.23 -11.54 -7.88
CA GLN A 105 0.45 -10.23 -8.47
C GLN A 105 0.40 -10.35 -10.00
N TRP A 106 -0.30 -9.43 -10.66
CA TRP A 106 -0.36 -9.36 -12.12
C TRP A 106 -0.73 -7.94 -12.59
N HIS A 107 -0.22 -7.54 -13.76
CA HIS A 107 -0.70 -6.35 -14.46
C HIS A 107 -1.90 -6.73 -15.34
N ASP A 108 -2.94 -5.91 -15.29
CA ASP A 108 -4.12 -6.01 -16.15
C ASP A 108 -4.24 -4.75 -17.00
N SER A 109 -3.94 -4.87 -18.30
CA SER A 109 -3.99 -3.74 -19.23
C SER A 109 -5.40 -3.30 -19.58
N ALA A 110 -6.41 -4.15 -19.41
CA ALA A 110 -7.81 -3.79 -19.68
C ALA A 110 -8.40 -2.97 -18.53
N LEU A 111 -7.99 -3.30 -17.30
CA LEU A 111 -8.36 -2.55 -16.09
C LEU A 111 -7.41 -1.36 -15.81
N GLY A 112 -6.26 -1.32 -16.47
CA GLY A 112 -5.30 -0.22 -16.40
C GLY A 112 -4.55 -0.16 -15.07
N GLY A 113 -4.09 -1.29 -14.55
CA GLY A 113 -3.32 -1.32 -13.31
C GLY A 113 -2.81 -2.70 -12.89
N THR A 114 -2.13 -2.73 -11.75
CA THR A 114 -1.50 -3.93 -11.18
C THR A 114 -2.23 -4.38 -9.93
N PHE A 115 -2.56 -5.65 -9.87
CA PHE A 115 -3.02 -6.30 -8.64
C PHE A 115 -1.83 -6.85 -7.86
N ALA A 116 -1.89 -6.74 -6.55
CA ALA A 116 -0.90 -7.32 -5.66
C ALA A 116 -1.57 -7.80 -4.37
N THR A 117 -1.08 -8.92 -3.84
CA THR A 117 -1.63 -9.56 -2.64
C THR A 117 -0.57 -9.65 -1.56
N VAL A 118 -0.97 -9.39 -0.32
CA VAL A 118 -0.17 -9.67 0.87
C VAL A 118 -0.93 -10.58 1.83
N PHE A 119 -0.24 -11.52 2.44
CA PHE A 119 -0.80 -12.56 3.30
C PHE A 119 -0.27 -12.44 4.74
N LEU A 120 -1.08 -12.92 5.68
CA LEU A 120 -0.72 -13.10 7.09
C LEU A 120 0.27 -14.24 7.30
N ARG A 121 0.17 -15.30 6.49
CA ARG A 121 1.07 -16.45 6.52
C ARG A 121 1.92 -16.49 5.26
N ASN A 122 3.09 -17.13 5.35
CA ASN A 122 3.94 -17.42 4.19
C ASN A 122 3.36 -18.56 3.33
N SER A 123 2.12 -18.41 2.90
CA SER A 123 1.38 -19.34 2.05
C SER A 123 0.20 -18.61 1.40
N THR A 124 -0.21 -19.04 0.21
CA THR A 124 -1.45 -18.57 -0.41
C THR A 124 -2.69 -19.25 0.16
N ASN A 125 -2.55 -20.45 0.74
CA ASN A 125 -3.66 -21.27 1.23
C ASN A 125 -4.55 -20.49 2.20
N THR A 126 -5.78 -20.20 1.77
CA THR A 126 -6.76 -19.40 2.51
C THR A 126 -8.13 -20.08 2.45
N PHE A 127 -8.62 -20.37 1.25
CA PHE A 127 -9.88 -21.07 1.01
C PHE A 127 -9.68 -22.57 0.82
N SER A 128 -10.74 -23.33 1.08
CA SER A 128 -10.85 -24.73 0.74
C SER A 128 -10.73 -24.94 -0.77
N THR A 129 -10.27 -26.13 -1.15
CA THR A 129 -10.21 -26.61 -2.53
C THR A 129 -11.18 -27.78 -2.76
N LEU A 130 -12.13 -28.00 -1.84
CA LEU A 130 -13.08 -29.12 -1.88
C LEU A 130 -13.88 -29.20 -3.20
N ARG A 131 -14.19 -28.04 -3.79
CA ARG A 131 -14.87 -27.91 -5.09
C ARG A 131 -13.94 -27.41 -6.20
N GLY A 132 -12.63 -27.58 -6.01
CA GLY A 132 -11.58 -27.06 -6.89
C GLY A 132 -11.15 -25.62 -6.56
N GLY A 133 -10.32 -25.05 -7.44
CA GLY A 133 -9.73 -23.72 -7.29
C GLY A 133 -8.28 -23.74 -6.80
N ASP A 134 -7.67 -22.56 -6.72
CA ASP A 134 -6.27 -22.37 -6.33
C ASP A 134 -6.06 -22.13 -4.82
N GLY A 135 -7.14 -22.24 -4.04
CA GLY A 135 -7.11 -22.13 -2.59
C GLY A 135 -6.91 -20.71 -2.06
N TRP A 136 -6.91 -19.66 -2.89
CA TRP A 136 -6.69 -18.29 -2.40
C TRP A 136 -7.45 -17.19 -3.16
N HIS A 137 -7.54 -17.29 -4.49
CA HIS A 137 -8.12 -16.22 -5.30
C HIS A 137 -9.61 -16.06 -4.96
N PRO A 138 -10.22 -14.86 -5.07
CA PRO A 138 -11.63 -14.67 -4.70
C PRO A 138 -12.59 -15.66 -5.41
N THR A 139 -12.28 -16.08 -6.64
CA THR A 139 -13.02 -17.16 -7.33
C THR A 139 -13.02 -18.50 -6.56
N ALA A 140 -11.92 -18.88 -5.91
CA ALA A 140 -11.87 -20.06 -5.04
C ALA A 140 -12.76 -19.85 -3.80
N GLY A 141 -12.76 -18.64 -3.23
CA GLY A 141 -13.68 -18.24 -2.16
C GLY A 141 -15.14 -18.36 -2.56
N VAL A 142 -15.54 -17.85 -3.74
CA VAL A 142 -16.90 -18.00 -4.27
C VAL A 142 -17.25 -19.48 -4.49
N THR A 143 -16.38 -20.23 -5.15
CA THR A 143 -16.60 -21.65 -5.50
C THR A 143 -16.77 -22.53 -4.27
N ASN A 144 -16.00 -22.25 -3.22
CA ASN A 144 -15.99 -23.01 -1.97
C ASN A 144 -16.76 -22.30 -0.85
N THR A 145 -17.63 -21.33 -1.19
CA THR A 145 -18.49 -20.59 -0.24
C THR A 145 -17.73 -20.03 0.97
N GLY A 146 -16.50 -19.57 0.75
CA GLY A 146 -15.62 -18.99 1.75
C GLY A 146 -15.09 -19.98 2.80
N LEU A 147 -15.22 -21.29 2.60
CA LEU A 147 -14.72 -22.28 3.56
C LEU A 147 -13.20 -22.16 3.74
N PHE A 148 -12.71 -22.29 4.97
CA PHE A 148 -11.27 -22.21 5.25
C PHE A 148 -10.48 -23.36 4.61
N HIS A 149 -9.21 -23.11 4.30
CA HIS A 149 -8.32 -24.12 3.74
C HIS A 149 -8.13 -25.33 4.66
N GLY A 150 -8.41 -26.54 4.14
CA GLY A 150 -8.39 -27.78 4.91
C GLY A 150 -9.72 -28.15 5.57
N PHE A 151 -10.80 -27.42 5.27
CA PHE A 151 -12.15 -27.78 5.72
C PHE A 151 -12.50 -29.25 5.38
N SER A 152 -13.25 -29.92 6.27
CA SER A 152 -13.61 -31.34 6.24
C SER A 152 -12.48 -32.36 6.43
N THR A 153 -11.20 -31.95 6.35
CA THR A 153 -10.05 -32.87 6.47
C THR A 153 -9.17 -32.54 7.67
N THR A 154 -9.15 -31.29 8.11
CA THR A 154 -8.32 -30.80 9.20
C THR A 154 -9.19 -30.02 10.20
N PRO A 155 -9.11 -30.32 11.51
CA PRO A 155 -9.76 -29.48 12.52
C PRO A 155 -9.28 -28.03 12.40
N TYR A 156 -10.19 -27.05 12.50
CA TYR A 156 -9.86 -25.64 12.30
C TYR A 156 -8.63 -25.16 13.11
N ARG A 157 -8.51 -25.59 14.39
CA ARG A 157 -7.37 -25.26 15.27
C ARG A 157 -6.01 -25.66 14.70
N ASN A 158 -5.97 -26.66 13.82
CA ASN A 158 -4.76 -27.17 13.16
C ASN A 158 -4.67 -26.70 11.69
N SER A 159 -5.63 -25.91 11.22
CA SER A 159 -5.58 -25.31 9.89
C SER A 159 -4.59 -24.13 9.86
N ILE A 160 -4.29 -23.66 8.65
CA ILE A 160 -3.32 -22.59 8.43
C ILE A 160 -3.74 -21.23 9.01
N GLN A 161 -5.05 -21.01 9.17
CA GLN A 161 -5.64 -19.76 9.71
C GLN A 161 -5.01 -18.52 9.08
N ASN A 162 -5.16 -18.40 7.75
CA ASN A 162 -4.55 -17.34 6.94
C ASN A 162 -5.52 -16.18 6.72
N ALA A 163 -4.97 -15.04 6.32
CA ALA A 163 -5.72 -13.87 5.87
C ALA A 163 -4.93 -13.17 4.76
N TYR A 164 -5.62 -12.42 3.91
CA TYR A 164 -4.96 -11.63 2.87
C TYR A 164 -5.71 -10.34 2.54
N ALA A 165 -4.98 -9.40 1.94
CA ALA A 165 -5.51 -8.24 1.26
C ALA A 165 -4.99 -8.22 -0.19
N LEU A 166 -5.92 -8.17 -1.15
CA LEU A 166 -5.68 -7.99 -2.58
C LEU A 166 -5.99 -6.54 -2.94
N ILE A 167 -4.97 -5.78 -3.37
CA ILE A 167 -5.07 -4.36 -3.70
C ILE A 167 -4.96 -4.13 -5.22
N PHE A 168 -5.33 -2.93 -5.68
CA PHE A 168 -5.20 -2.52 -7.07
C PHE A 168 -4.39 -1.22 -7.21
N VAL A 169 -3.32 -1.21 -7.99
CA VAL A 169 -2.46 -0.04 -8.21
C VAL A 169 -2.66 0.45 -9.64
N PRO A 170 -3.36 1.58 -9.87
CA PRO A 170 -3.62 2.07 -11.22
C PRO A 170 -2.34 2.53 -11.93
N ASP A 171 -2.28 2.37 -13.25
CA ASP A 171 -1.13 2.78 -14.07
C ASP A 171 -0.85 4.29 -14.02
N GLN A 172 -1.85 5.09 -13.63
CA GLN A 172 -1.72 6.53 -13.45
C GLN A 172 -0.92 6.91 -12.19
N LEU A 173 -0.64 5.96 -11.28
CA LEU A 173 0.15 6.22 -10.08
C LEU A 173 1.61 6.50 -10.45
N SER A 174 2.09 7.68 -10.05
CA SER A 174 3.47 8.10 -10.28
C SER A 174 3.87 9.18 -9.27
N PRO A 175 5.16 9.51 -9.10
CA PRO A 175 5.55 10.64 -8.25
C PRO A 175 4.98 11.99 -8.69
N THR A 176 4.65 12.13 -9.98
CA THR A 176 3.96 13.32 -10.52
C THR A 176 2.45 13.27 -10.34
N ASN A 177 1.88 12.10 -10.04
CA ASN A 177 0.48 11.91 -9.67
C ASN A 177 0.41 11.09 -8.36
N PRO A 178 0.83 11.70 -7.24
CA PRO A 178 1.16 10.95 -6.02
C PRO A 178 -0.05 10.54 -5.19
N ASN A 179 -1.25 10.98 -5.54
CA ASN A 179 -2.48 10.75 -4.78
C ASN A 179 -3.58 10.22 -5.69
N ILE A 180 -4.04 9.00 -5.41
CA ILE A 180 -5.14 8.35 -6.12
C ILE A 180 -6.23 8.00 -5.12
N THR A 181 -7.46 8.37 -5.44
CA THR A 181 -8.65 7.89 -4.72
C THR A 181 -9.54 7.11 -5.69
N LEU A 182 -9.80 5.85 -5.36
CA LEU A 182 -10.73 4.99 -6.07
C LEU A 182 -11.96 4.79 -5.20
N THR A 183 -13.13 4.77 -5.84
CA THR A 183 -14.41 4.46 -5.19
C THR A 183 -15.16 3.43 -6.01
N TRP A 184 -15.95 2.62 -5.32
CA TRP A 184 -16.83 1.63 -5.92
C TRP A 184 -18.22 1.73 -5.29
N ASN A 185 -19.24 1.73 -6.13
CA ASN A 185 -20.63 1.68 -5.72
C ASN A 185 -21.23 0.32 -6.10
N GLU A 186 -21.35 -0.58 -5.12
CA GLU A 186 -21.89 -1.92 -5.35
C GLU A 186 -23.37 -1.91 -5.76
N ALA A 187 -24.18 -0.97 -5.29
CA ALA A 187 -25.59 -0.93 -5.66
C ALA A 187 -25.78 -0.51 -7.13
N ALA A 188 -24.99 0.47 -7.60
CA ALA A 188 -25.04 0.97 -8.96
C ALA A 188 -24.12 0.20 -9.94
N GLN A 189 -23.20 -0.62 -9.42
CA GLN A 189 -22.15 -1.31 -10.18
C GLN A 189 -21.30 -0.31 -11.00
N THR A 190 -20.96 0.83 -10.39
CA THR A 190 -20.20 1.92 -11.01
C THR A 190 -18.98 2.31 -10.17
N GLY A 191 -18.00 2.97 -10.80
CA GLY A 191 -16.75 3.40 -10.17
C GLY A 191 -15.53 2.74 -10.81
N SER A 192 -14.45 2.58 -10.02
CA SER A 192 -13.24 1.91 -10.48
C SER A 192 -13.46 0.39 -10.59
N LEU A 193 -13.40 -0.14 -11.82
CA LEU A 193 -13.46 -1.59 -12.03
C LEU A 193 -12.27 -2.32 -11.41
N GLY A 194 -11.07 -1.72 -11.43
CA GLY A 194 -9.92 -2.28 -10.71
C GLY A 194 -10.18 -2.43 -9.21
N LEU A 195 -10.82 -1.44 -8.58
CA LEU A 195 -11.26 -1.54 -7.19
C LEU A 195 -12.34 -2.63 -7.00
N ALA A 196 -13.27 -2.79 -7.94
CA ALA A 196 -14.29 -3.85 -7.86
C ALA A 196 -13.68 -5.27 -7.80
N HIS A 197 -12.47 -5.44 -8.35
CA HIS A 197 -11.72 -6.69 -8.35
C HIS A 197 -10.83 -6.89 -7.10
N THR A 198 -10.69 -5.88 -6.22
CA THR A 198 -10.00 -6.06 -4.94
C THR A 198 -10.81 -6.93 -3.99
N ALA A 199 -10.13 -7.53 -3.02
CA ALA A 199 -10.75 -8.41 -2.05
C ALA A 199 -9.91 -8.50 -0.78
N TYR A 200 -10.53 -8.95 0.30
CA TYR A 200 -9.81 -9.52 1.42
C TYR A 200 -10.46 -10.85 1.81
N ALA A 201 -9.71 -11.65 2.55
CA ALA A 201 -10.24 -12.79 3.28
C ALA A 201 -9.57 -12.89 4.63
N ASP A 202 -10.33 -13.27 5.65
CA ASP A 202 -9.85 -13.49 7.01
C ASP A 202 -10.38 -14.83 7.52
N CYS A 203 -9.51 -15.84 7.50
CA CYS A 203 -9.76 -17.17 8.05
C CYS A 203 -9.05 -17.35 9.40
N THR A 204 -8.70 -16.27 10.09
CA THR A 204 -8.13 -16.32 11.44
C THR A 204 -9.25 -16.40 12.48
N PRO A 205 -8.97 -16.72 13.76
CA PRO A 205 -10.02 -16.92 14.76
C PRO A 205 -11.00 -15.75 14.90
N GLY A 206 -10.55 -14.51 14.66
CA GLY A 206 -11.39 -13.31 14.69
C GLY A 206 -12.25 -13.07 13.45
N GLY A 207 -11.94 -13.72 12.32
CA GLY A 207 -12.65 -13.61 11.04
C GLY A 207 -13.50 -14.84 10.69
N MET A 208 -13.66 -15.81 11.59
CA MET A 208 -14.44 -17.02 11.28
C MET A 208 -15.92 -16.86 11.60
N MET A 209 -16.77 -17.23 10.63
CA MET A 209 -18.20 -17.51 10.78
C MET A 209 -18.44 -19.03 10.76
N GLY A 210 -18.11 -19.69 11.87
CA GLY A 210 -18.11 -21.14 11.95
C GLY A 210 -16.99 -21.73 11.08
N SER A 211 -17.31 -22.21 9.88
CA SER A 211 -16.33 -22.76 8.92
C SER A 211 -16.02 -21.83 7.75
N VAL A 212 -16.71 -20.69 7.67
CA VAL A 212 -16.61 -19.74 6.58
C VAL A 212 -15.76 -18.56 7.03
N CYS A 213 -14.78 -18.18 6.23
CA CYS A 213 -13.96 -17.00 6.45
C CYS A 213 -14.76 -15.73 6.14
N MET A 214 -14.51 -14.67 6.89
CA MET A 214 -14.98 -13.33 6.57
C MET A 214 -14.29 -12.87 5.28
N SER A 215 -15.04 -12.28 4.36
CA SER A 215 -14.49 -11.83 3.08
C SER A 215 -15.31 -10.70 2.46
N ALA A 216 -14.66 -10.00 1.53
CA ALA A 216 -15.32 -9.05 0.65
C ALA A 216 -14.83 -9.18 -0.78
N TRP A 217 -15.77 -9.08 -1.72
CA TRP A 217 -15.55 -8.99 -3.16
C TRP A 217 -16.82 -8.48 -3.84
N SER A 218 -16.72 -7.88 -5.03
CA SER A 218 -17.89 -7.30 -5.73
C SER A 218 -18.66 -8.32 -6.58
N ARG A 219 -19.97 -8.11 -6.75
CA ARG A 219 -20.77 -8.89 -7.71
C ARG A 219 -20.30 -8.66 -9.14
N ARG A 220 -19.82 -7.45 -9.46
CA ARG A 220 -19.33 -7.13 -10.81
C ARG A 220 -18.16 -8.02 -11.21
N ALA A 221 -17.22 -8.21 -10.29
CA ALA A 221 -15.98 -8.95 -10.56
C ALA A 221 -16.15 -10.46 -10.40
N TYR A 222 -16.98 -10.92 -9.45
CA TYR A 222 -17.01 -12.33 -9.04
C TYR A 222 -18.40 -12.95 -9.00
N GLY A 223 -19.44 -12.26 -9.45
CA GLY A 223 -20.81 -12.77 -9.58
C GLY A 223 -21.61 -12.82 -8.27
N THR A 224 -20.99 -12.58 -7.12
CA THR A 224 -21.62 -12.50 -5.79
C THR A 224 -20.87 -11.49 -4.92
N VAL A 225 -21.41 -11.17 -3.73
CA VAL A 225 -20.69 -10.44 -2.68
C VAL A 225 -19.97 -11.40 -1.73
N GLY A 226 -19.10 -10.84 -0.87
CA GLY A 226 -18.40 -11.57 0.18
C GLY A 226 -19.33 -12.30 1.16
N THR A 227 -18.74 -13.11 2.04
CA THR A 227 -19.48 -14.05 2.91
C THR A 227 -20.40 -13.37 3.93
N MET A 228 -20.10 -12.12 4.32
CA MET A 228 -21.00 -11.27 5.12
C MET A 228 -21.79 -10.26 4.28
N GLY A 229 -21.77 -10.40 2.96
CA GLY A 229 -22.26 -9.36 2.04
C GLY A 229 -21.26 -8.23 1.83
N GLY A 230 -20.00 -8.42 2.24
CA GLY A 230 -18.94 -7.42 2.12
C GLY A 230 -18.48 -7.19 0.68
N PHE A 231 -18.09 -5.95 0.36
CA PHE A 231 -17.60 -5.54 -0.96
C PHE A 231 -16.62 -4.34 -0.87
N PRO A 232 -15.76 -4.12 -1.88
CA PRO A 232 -14.86 -2.95 -1.91
C PRO A 232 -15.65 -1.64 -1.89
N LEU A 233 -15.25 -0.68 -1.04
CA LEU A 233 -15.89 0.64 -0.96
C LEU A 233 -14.98 1.73 -1.53
N SER A 234 -13.74 1.78 -1.04
CA SER A 234 -12.77 2.78 -1.45
C SER A 234 -11.34 2.28 -1.32
N GLN A 235 -10.45 2.93 -2.07
CA GLN A 235 -9.02 2.77 -1.89
C GLN A 235 -8.31 4.10 -2.12
N VAL A 236 -7.50 4.51 -1.15
CA VAL A 236 -6.72 5.74 -1.19
C VAL A 236 -5.25 5.37 -1.20
N ILE A 237 -4.51 5.86 -2.18
CA ILE A 237 -3.07 5.70 -2.30
C ILE A 237 -2.44 7.09 -2.23
N THR A 238 -1.45 7.28 -1.36
CA THR A 238 -0.72 8.54 -1.23
C THR A 238 0.78 8.27 -1.21
N MET A 239 1.57 9.13 -1.83
CA MET A 239 3.03 9.00 -1.79
C MET A 239 3.51 9.17 -0.36
N GLN A 240 4.37 8.25 0.08
CA GLN A 240 5.02 8.36 1.37
C GLN A 240 6.12 9.42 1.24
N ALA A 241 6.08 10.43 2.10
CA ALA A 241 7.15 11.41 2.18
C ALA A 241 8.48 10.69 2.48
N ALA A 242 9.56 11.07 1.79
CA ALA A 242 10.88 10.58 2.12
C ALA A 242 11.17 10.91 3.60
N ALA A 243 11.64 9.92 4.37
CA ALA A 243 12.10 10.18 5.72
C ALA A 243 13.17 11.29 5.66
N PRO A 244 13.18 12.26 6.59
CA PRO A 244 14.23 13.25 6.63
C PRO A 244 15.57 12.52 6.78
N THR A 245 16.46 12.67 5.80
CA THR A 245 17.83 12.18 5.92
C THR A 245 18.44 12.83 7.16
N PRO A 246 19.14 12.08 8.03
CA PRO A 246 19.90 12.70 9.11
C PRO A 246 20.82 13.75 8.49
N ALA A 247 20.74 14.98 8.98
CA ALA A 247 21.67 16.03 8.58
C ALA A 247 23.09 15.46 8.74
N PRO A 248 24.01 15.66 7.78
CA PRO A 248 25.39 15.27 7.96
C PRO A 248 25.88 15.92 9.25
N VAL A 249 26.23 15.10 10.24
CA VAL A 249 26.87 15.58 11.46
C VAL A 249 28.13 16.27 10.97
N ALA A 250 28.20 17.59 11.15
CA ALA A 250 29.39 18.35 10.87
C ALA A 250 30.49 17.80 11.78
N VAL A 251 31.35 16.93 11.24
CA VAL A 251 32.57 16.53 11.91
C VAL A 251 33.42 17.80 11.97
N PRO A 252 33.73 18.34 13.16
CA PRO A 252 34.63 19.48 13.24
C PRO A 252 35.96 19.07 12.61
N VAL A 253 36.29 19.68 11.47
CA VAL A 253 37.61 19.55 10.86
C VAL A 253 38.59 20.19 11.84
N PRO A 254 39.59 19.45 12.38
CA PRO A 254 40.62 20.09 13.18
C PRO A 254 41.36 21.10 12.33
N LEU A 255 41.33 22.38 12.74
CA LEU A 255 42.15 23.43 12.14
C LEU A 255 43.63 23.00 12.21
N PRO A 256 44.39 23.07 11.11
CA PRO A 256 45.82 22.87 11.18
C PRO A 256 46.44 23.94 12.09
N ALA A 257 47.37 23.52 12.95
CA ALA A 257 48.04 24.32 13.98
C ALA A 257 48.87 25.52 13.45
N SER A 258 48.79 25.84 12.17
CA SER A 258 49.58 26.88 11.51
C SER A 258 48.90 28.26 11.47
N ALA A 259 47.65 28.40 11.95
CA ALA A 259 46.90 29.66 11.89
C ALA A 259 46.81 30.42 13.24
N ALA A 260 47.49 29.96 14.29
CA ALA A 260 47.40 30.55 15.64
C ALA A 260 48.41 31.70 15.93
N LEU A 261 49.15 32.18 14.92
CA LEU A 261 50.24 33.14 15.14
C LEU A 261 50.16 34.38 14.23
N MET A 262 49.01 35.06 14.15
CA MET A 262 48.93 36.42 13.58
C MET A 262 47.73 37.23 14.11
N LEU A 263 47.36 37.08 15.38
CA LEU A 263 46.37 37.95 16.03
C LEU A 263 46.73 38.27 17.48
N PHE A 264 47.94 38.80 17.67
CA PHE A 264 48.34 39.46 18.92
C PHE A 264 49.22 40.66 18.59
N LEU A 265 48.63 41.73 18.07
CA LEU A 265 49.12 43.11 18.15
C LEU A 265 48.06 44.02 17.52
N VAL A 266 47.66 45.08 18.24
CA VAL A 266 46.57 46.04 17.98
C VAL A 266 45.29 45.65 18.74
N GLY A 267 44.82 46.36 19.75
CA GLY A 267 45.27 47.62 20.33
C GLY A 267 44.56 47.84 21.67
N ILE A 268 45.31 48.48 22.57
CA ILE A 268 44.89 48.97 23.87
C ILE A 268 43.97 50.18 23.69
N GLY A 269 42.90 50.23 24.49
CA GLY A 269 42.27 51.48 24.91
C GLY A 269 40.86 51.74 24.35
N LEU A 270 39.84 51.60 25.19
CA LEU A 270 39.20 52.74 25.84
C LEU A 270 38.20 52.26 26.91
N VAL A 271 38.31 52.84 28.09
CA VAL A 271 37.37 52.74 29.21
C VAL A 271 36.20 53.70 28.96
N GLY A 272 34.97 53.25 29.19
CA GLY A 272 33.78 54.10 29.18
C GLY A 272 32.63 53.42 29.93
N THR A 273 32.22 54.01 31.04
CA THR A 273 31.33 53.47 32.07
C THR A 273 29.83 53.71 31.81
N THR A 274 29.00 53.06 32.63
CA THR A 274 27.61 53.40 33.02
C THR A 274 26.51 53.21 31.95
N THR A 275 25.29 52.73 32.21
CA THR A 275 24.52 52.45 33.44
C THR A 275 23.28 51.60 33.09
N GLN A 276 22.97 50.62 33.94
CA GLN A 276 21.67 50.38 34.60
C GLN A 276 20.37 50.75 33.85
N GLY A 277 19.54 49.73 33.56
CA GLY A 277 18.14 49.92 33.16
C GLY A 277 17.31 48.63 33.29
N ARG A 278 16.60 48.51 34.41
CA ARG A 278 15.75 47.38 34.85
C ARG A 278 14.31 47.59 34.38
N ARG A 279 13.57 46.50 34.12
CA ARG A 279 12.09 46.26 34.21
C ARG A 279 11.50 45.70 32.91
N HIS A 280 10.98 44.46 32.95
CA HIS A 280 9.58 44.12 33.26
C HIS A 280 8.59 44.78 32.29
N ARG A 281 8.09 44.00 31.34
CA ARG A 281 6.77 43.34 31.40
C ARG A 281 6.73 42.16 30.45
#